data_AF-A0A846Z4L6-F1
#
_entry.id   AF-A0A846Z4L6-F1
#
_cell.length_a   1.000
_cell.length_b   1.000
_cell.length_c   1.000
_cell.angle_alpha   90.00
_cell.angle_beta   90.00
_cell.angle_gamma   90.00
#
_symmetry.space_group_name_H-M   'P 1'
#
loop_
_entity.id
_entity.type
_entity.pdbx_description
1 polymer ?
#
loop_
_entity_poly.entity_id
_entity_poly.type
_entity_poly.pdbx_seq_one_letter_code
_entity_poly.pdbx_strand_id
1 'polypeptide(L)'
;MLTGFMLFMSYLGSAAFYVPLLVVLFWCAAPRLAARASVLLLFGALLNTLLKLVFHEPRPYWTDPAIKGRQTLSSFGMPSGHSQNGIVAWGFFAAQTRRRLLWAGAAAVIVLIGVSRVYLGVHSVGQVLAGWGIGLTVLVAALALEPIAVPWWARHHLAVQIVLSLVISLLLLAAAWGAWHPLENWQWPQAWADAIKSAGGEIEPITLTDSARASGGLFGALAGLSVLAERGWFDPGGRPWRRIARVPVGLAGAAVIYVFDGTGLIQAFAVQAALALWVTAGAPESFVRLRLATRATPAVTRPGEDREELRQ
;
A
#
# COMPACT_ATOMS: atom_id res chain seq x y z
N MET A 1 6.89 -2.25 28.99
CA MET A 1 7.53 -1.16 28.20
C MET A 1 8.06 -1.68 26.85
N LEU A 2 8.94 -2.69 26.80
CA LEU A 2 9.50 -3.21 25.53
C LEU A 2 8.45 -3.72 24.53
N THR A 3 7.47 -4.52 24.97
CA THR A 3 6.42 -5.03 24.07
C THR A 3 5.59 -3.91 23.45
N GLY A 4 5.28 -2.85 24.21
CA GLY A 4 4.56 -1.68 23.67
C GLY A 4 5.36 -0.96 22.59
N PHE A 5 6.67 -0.79 22.81
CA PHE A 5 7.57 -0.25 21.80
C PHE A 5 7.63 -1.12 20.54
N MET A 6 7.70 -2.44 20.68
CA MET A 6 7.72 -3.36 19.53
C MET A 6 6.38 -3.38 18.78
N LEU A 7 5.24 -3.25 19.48
CA LEU A 7 3.94 -3.07 18.84
C LEU A 7 3.90 -1.77 18.03
N PHE A 8 4.46 -0.68 18.56
CA PHE A 8 4.56 0.59 17.84
C PHE A 8 5.49 0.50 16.61
N MET A 9 6.68 -0.09 16.76
CA MET A 9 7.58 -0.34 15.62
C MET A 9 6.92 -1.21 14.55
N SER A 10 6.17 -2.23 14.96
CA SER A 10 5.36 -3.01 14.04
C SER A 10 4.30 -2.17 13.35
N TYR A 11 3.60 -1.28 14.06
CA TYR A 11 2.56 -0.43 13.47
C TYR A 11 3.13 0.44 12.34
N LEU A 12 4.36 0.94 12.47
CA LEU A 12 5.04 1.72 11.42
C LEU A 12 5.30 0.94 10.11
N GLY A 13 5.19 -0.40 10.11
CA GLY A 13 5.25 -1.23 8.91
C GLY A 13 3.87 -1.64 8.36
N SER A 14 2.78 -1.23 9.00
CA SER A 14 1.42 -1.67 8.68
C SER A 14 0.71 -0.76 7.69
N ALA A 15 -0.27 -1.30 6.94
CA ALA A 15 -1.15 -0.50 6.10
C ALA A 15 -1.95 0.54 6.91
N ALA A 16 -2.28 0.24 8.18
CA ALA A 16 -2.97 1.15 9.09
C ALA A 16 -2.16 2.40 9.45
N PHE A 17 -0.83 2.38 9.26
CA PHE A 17 0.02 3.56 9.34
C PHE A 17 0.11 4.28 7.99
N TYR A 18 0.42 3.54 6.92
CA TYR A 18 0.69 4.15 5.63
C TYR A 18 -0.54 4.73 4.93
N VAL A 19 -1.72 4.11 5.04
CA VAL A 19 -2.93 4.59 4.34
C VAL A 19 -3.34 5.99 4.85
N PRO A 20 -3.52 6.25 6.15
CA PRO A 20 -3.81 7.59 6.64
C PRO A 20 -2.70 8.60 6.31
N LEU A 21 -1.44 8.20 6.48
CA LEU A 21 -0.28 9.05 6.17
C LEU A 21 -0.30 9.51 4.71
N LEU A 22 -0.49 8.58 3.77
CA LEU A 22 -0.47 8.88 2.34
C LEU A 22 -1.70 9.65 1.89
N VAL A 23 -2.88 9.39 2.46
CA VAL A 23 -4.08 10.19 2.18
C VAL A 23 -3.88 11.64 2.61
N VAL A 24 -3.37 11.87 3.82
CA VAL A 24 -3.08 13.22 4.33
C VAL A 24 -1.97 13.89 3.52
N LEU A 25 -0.87 13.19 3.23
CA LEU A 25 0.18 13.72 2.37
C LEU A 25 -0.35 14.06 0.98
N PHE A 26 -1.21 13.20 0.42
CA PHE A 26 -1.78 13.40 -0.91
C PHE A 26 -2.66 14.64 -0.94
N TRP A 27 -3.66 14.76 -0.06
CA TRP A 27 -4.60 15.88 -0.07
C TRP A 27 -4.03 17.20 0.44
N CYS A 28 -3.05 17.14 1.34
CA CYS A 28 -2.66 18.31 2.11
C CYS A 28 -1.25 18.81 1.81
N ALA A 29 -0.32 18.04 1.24
CA ALA A 29 1.08 18.46 1.19
C ALA A 29 1.82 18.14 -0.12
N ALA A 30 1.94 16.87 -0.47
CA ALA A 30 2.82 16.38 -1.52
C ALA A 30 2.10 15.34 -2.40
N PRO A 31 1.11 15.76 -3.22
CA PRO A 31 0.22 14.87 -3.97
C PRO A 31 0.99 13.95 -4.92
N ARG A 32 2.00 14.46 -5.64
CA ARG A 32 2.80 13.63 -6.55
C ARG A 32 3.65 12.59 -5.83
N LEU A 33 4.26 12.97 -4.70
CA LEU A 33 5.06 12.07 -3.89
C LEU A 33 4.21 10.95 -3.27
N ALA A 34 3.06 11.33 -2.70
CA ALA A 34 2.12 10.39 -2.10
C ALA A 34 1.48 9.46 -3.14
N ALA A 35 1.21 9.94 -4.36
CA ALA A 35 0.72 9.12 -5.47
C ALA A 35 1.71 8.01 -5.83
N ARG A 36 2.99 8.35 -6.01
CA ARG A 36 4.05 7.38 -6.30
C ARG A 36 4.17 6.34 -5.19
N ALA A 37 4.30 6.79 -3.93
CA ALA A 37 4.37 5.88 -2.79
C ALA A 37 3.14 4.97 -2.66
N SER A 38 1.93 5.50 -2.93
CA SER A 38 0.68 4.72 -2.90
C SER A 38 0.66 3.62 -3.95
N VAL A 39 1.05 3.91 -5.20
CA VAL A 39 1.12 2.91 -6.27
C VAL A 39 2.14 1.81 -5.93
N LEU A 40 3.32 2.19 -5.42
CA LEU A 40 4.35 1.23 -5.00
C LEU A 40 3.87 0.30 -3.88
N LEU A 41 3.20 0.84 -2.86
CA LEU A 41 2.70 0.06 -1.74
C LEU A 41 1.49 -0.81 -2.12
N LEU A 42 0.60 -0.33 -2.99
CA LEU A 42 -0.52 -1.14 -3.51
C LEU A 42 0.00 -2.32 -4.35
N PHE A 43 0.95 -2.07 -5.24
CA PHE A 43 1.61 -3.13 -6.00
C PHE A 43 2.36 -4.10 -5.08
N GLY A 44 3.09 -3.58 -4.08
CA GLY A 44 3.77 -4.38 -3.08
C GLY A 44 2.80 -5.26 -2.26
N ALA A 45 1.64 -4.72 -1.87
CA ALA A 45 0.62 -5.49 -1.16
C ALA A 45 0.08 -6.64 -2.01
N LEU A 46 -0.20 -6.39 -3.29
CA LEU A 46 -0.63 -7.44 -4.23
C LEU A 46 0.42 -8.54 -4.37
N LEU A 47 1.68 -8.16 -4.57
CA LEU A 47 2.77 -9.11 -4.66
C LEU A 47 2.93 -9.90 -3.36
N ASN A 48 2.78 -9.26 -2.20
CA ASN A 48 2.88 -9.92 -0.90
C ASN A 48 1.76 -10.95 -0.71
N THR A 49 0.51 -10.58 -1.03
CA THR A 49 -0.64 -11.48 -0.95
C THR A 49 -0.48 -12.66 -1.90
N LEU A 50 -0.04 -12.42 -3.14
CA LEU A 50 0.25 -13.48 -4.10
C LEU A 50 1.32 -14.43 -3.57
N LEU A 51 2.46 -13.91 -3.10
CA LEU A 51 3.56 -14.74 -2.61
C LEU A 51 3.19 -15.53 -1.35
N LYS A 52 2.31 -14.99 -0.50
CA LYS A 52 1.75 -15.73 0.64
C LYS A 52 0.94 -16.95 0.21
N LEU A 53 0.16 -16.83 -0.87
CA LEU A 53 -0.57 -17.98 -1.44
C LEU A 53 0.40 -18.99 -2.05
N VAL A 54 1.43 -18.52 -2.75
CA VAL A 54 2.45 -19.38 -3.39
C VAL A 54 3.28 -20.15 -2.35
N PHE A 55 3.74 -19.50 -1.29
CA PHE A 55 4.62 -20.15 -0.30
C PHE A 55 3.85 -20.90 0.79
N HIS A 56 2.63 -20.46 1.11
CA HIS A 56 1.74 -21.05 2.12
C HIS A 56 2.46 -21.48 3.42
N GLU A 57 3.48 -20.72 3.83
CA GLU A 57 4.36 -21.08 4.94
C GLU A 57 3.72 -20.70 6.28
N PRO A 58 3.76 -21.59 7.30
CA PRO A 58 3.20 -21.26 8.61
C PRO A 58 3.98 -20.15 9.32
N ARG A 59 3.33 -19.52 10.30
CA ARG A 59 4.00 -18.61 11.23
C ARG A 59 4.72 -19.42 12.32
N PRO A 60 5.81 -18.89 12.91
CA PRO A 60 6.55 -19.64 13.92
C PRO A 60 5.68 -20.07 15.11
N TYR A 61 4.80 -19.20 15.60
CA TYR A 61 3.90 -19.53 16.71
C TYR A 61 2.82 -20.57 16.35
N TRP A 62 2.61 -20.87 15.06
CA TRP A 62 1.68 -21.94 14.65
C TRP A 62 2.29 -23.32 14.80
N THR A 63 3.62 -23.42 14.70
CA THR A 63 4.35 -24.68 14.68
C THR A 63 5.17 -24.93 15.94
N ASP A 64 5.59 -23.88 16.64
CA ASP A 64 6.41 -23.98 17.84
C ASP A 64 5.65 -23.43 19.06
N PRO A 65 5.23 -24.29 20.01
CA PRO A 65 4.51 -23.86 21.20
C PRO A 65 5.35 -23.01 22.16
N ALA A 66 6.68 -23.00 22.04
CA ALA A 66 7.54 -22.12 22.82
C ALA A 66 7.46 -20.65 22.36
N ILE A 67 6.97 -20.40 21.15
CA ILE A 67 6.85 -19.06 20.59
C ILE A 67 5.45 -18.51 20.86
N LYS A 68 5.37 -17.48 21.71
CA LYS A 68 4.12 -16.77 21.97
C LYS A 68 3.81 -15.76 20.87
N GLY A 69 2.75 -15.99 20.09
CA GLY A 69 2.18 -15.01 19.16
C GLY A 69 1.55 -13.84 19.92
N ARG A 70 2.17 -12.65 19.84
CA ARG A 70 1.70 -11.44 20.54
C ARG A 70 0.79 -10.55 19.68
N GLN A 71 0.43 -11.04 18.49
CA GLN A 71 -0.56 -10.46 17.59
C GLN A 71 -1.27 -11.60 16.87
N THR A 72 -2.57 -11.45 16.65
CA THR A 72 -3.41 -12.43 15.96
C THR A 72 -3.34 -12.18 14.46
N LEU A 73 -2.87 -13.18 13.71
CA LEU A 73 -2.80 -13.13 12.25
C LEU A 73 -3.19 -14.51 11.70
N SER A 74 -4.22 -14.55 10.86
CA SER A 74 -4.79 -15.76 10.26
C SER A 74 -4.33 -16.01 8.81
N SER A 75 -3.36 -15.23 8.30
CA SER A 75 -2.73 -15.43 6.98
C SER A 75 -1.33 -16.00 7.08
N PHE A 76 -0.87 -16.71 6.04
CA PHE A 76 0.48 -17.29 5.94
C PHE A 76 1.61 -16.30 6.26
N GLY A 77 2.73 -16.85 6.75
CA GLY A 77 3.86 -16.09 7.28
C GLY A 77 4.84 -15.56 6.23
N MET A 78 5.09 -16.32 5.16
CA MET A 78 6.09 -15.97 4.16
C MET A 78 5.48 -15.22 2.97
N PRO A 79 6.02 -14.07 2.54
CA PRO A 79 7.01 -13.22 3.21
C PRO A 79 6.36 -12.21 4.16
N SER A 80 7.14 -11.61 5.06
CA SER A 80 6.62 -10.59 5.98
C SER A 80 6.27 -9.27 5.28
N GLY A 81 4.96 -8.99 5.14
CA GLY A 81 4.47 -7.75 4.53
C GLY A 81 4.86 -6.48 5.29
N HIS A 82 5.00 -6.53 6.62
CA HIS A 82 5.45 -5.38 7.40
C HIS A 82 6.90 -5.00 7.08
N SER A 83 7.78 -6.01 7.00
CA SER A 83 9.18 -5.83 6.62
C SER A 83 9.30 -5.33 5.17
N GLN A 84 8.49 -5.89 4.26
CA GLN A 84 8.43 -5.46 2.87
C GLN A 84 7.99 -4.00 2.73
N ASN A 85 6.87 -3.62 3.37
CA ASN A 85 6.36 -2.24 3.37
C ASN A 85 7.37 -1.27 3.98
N GLY A 86 8.08 -1.71 5.02
CA GLY A 86 9.16 -0.94 5.63
C GLY A 86 10.18 -0.49 4.60
N ILE A 87 10.73 -1.41 3.82
CA ILE A 87 11.67 -1.09 2.74
C ILE A 87 11.02 -0.20 1.69
N VAL A 88 9.85 -0.59 1.17
CA VAL A 88 9.19 0.12 0.07
C VAL A 88 8.90 1.57 0.46
N ALA A 89 8.28 1.82 1.61
CA ALA A 89 7.89 3.17 2.02
C ALA A 89 9.07 4.01 2.53
N TRP A 90 9.78 3.53 3.57
CA TRP A 90 10.85 4.32 4.19
C TRP A 90 12.05 4.47 3.26
N GLY A 91 12.37 3.43 2.48
CA GLY A 91 13.39 3.48 1.43
C GLY A 91 12.98 4.43 0.29
N PHE A 92 11.72 4.41 -0.15
CA PHE A 92 11.24 5.35 -1.17
C PHE A 92 11.34 6.81 -0.71
N PHE A 93 10.91 7.12 0.52
CA PHE A 93 11.01 8.48 1.07
C PHE A 93 12.47 8.92 1.27
N ALA A 94 13.35 8.02 1.74
CA ALA A 94 14.78 8.31 1.84
C ALA A 94 15.41 8.54 0.46
N ALA A 95 14.97 7.83 -0.58
CA ALA A 95 15.46 8.01 -1.95
C ALA A 95 15.13 9.39 -2.55
N GLN A 96 14.18 10.13 -1.98
CA GLN A 96 13.84 11.49 -2.42
C GLN A 96 14.80 12.57 -1.90
N THR A 97 15.75 12.21 -1.04
CA THR A 97 16.68 13.17 -0.43
C THR A 97 18.12 12.66 -0.45
N ARG A 98 19.08 13.59 -0.49
CA ARG A 98 20.52 13.29 -0.38
C ARG A 98 21.03 13.32 1.05
N ARG A 99 20.17 13.64 2.03
CA ARG A 99 20.55 13.81 3.44
C ARG A 99 20.83 12.45 4.08
N ARG A 100 22.11 12.16 4.34
CA ARG A 100 22.58 10.88 4.94
C ARG A 100 21.89 10.54 6.27
N LEU A 101 21.54 11.54 7.08
CA LEU A 101 20.81 11.33 8.33
C LEU A 101 19.41 10.75 8.12
N LEU A 102 18.71 11.15 7.05
CA LEU A 102 17.38 10.61 6.74
C LEU A 102 17.47 9.15 6.26
N TRP A 103 18.52 8.81 5.51
CA TRP A 103 18.84 7.42 5.15
C TRP A 103 19.14 6.56 6.38
N ALA A 104 19.96 7.06 7.31
CA ALA A 104 20.25 6.36 8.55
C ALA A 104 18.99 6.14 9.40
N GLY A 105 18.13 7.16 9.50
CA GLY A 105 16.84 7.07 10.19
C GLY A 105 15.91 6.05 9.55
N ALA A 106 15.77 6.07 8.21
CA ALA A 106 14.97 5.09 7.48
C ALA A 106 15.48 3.66 7.69
N ALA A 107 16.80 3.44 7.59
CA ALA A 107 17.41 2.14 7.82
C ALA A 107 17.15 1.64 9.25
N ALA A 108 17.29 2.51 10.26
CA ALA A 108 16.99 2.16 11.65
C ALA A 108 15.52 1.74 11.83
N VAL A 109 14.57 2.49 11.26
CA VAL A 109 13.14 2.14 11.33
C VAL A 109 12.84 0.83 10.61
N ILE A 110 13.41 0.60 9.43
CA ILE A 110 13.25 -0.66 8.67
C ILE A 110 13.73 -1.87 9.50
N VAL A 111 14.91 -1.75 10.11
CA VAL A 111 15.47 -2.81 10.97
C VAL A 111 14.57 -3.05 12.17
N LEU A 112 14.13 -1.99 12.85
CA LEU A 112 13.25 -2.08 14.02
C LEU A 112 11.88 -2.68 13.68
N ILE A 113 11.32 -2.37 12.52
CA ILE A 113 10.11 -3.03 12.02
C ILE A 113 10.36 -4.53 11.92
N GLY A 114 11.43 -4.97 11.23
CA GLY A 114 11.74 -6.40 11.07
C GLY A 114 11.96 -7.12 12.41
N VAL A 115 12.77 -6.53 13.30
CA VAL A 115 13.02 -7.04 14.65
C VAL A 115 11.72 -7.17 15.45
N SER A 116 10.82 -6.19 15.33
CA SER A 116 9.52 -6.25 16.01
C SER A 116 8.70 -7.47 15.58
N ARG A 117 8.76 -7.86 14.31
CA ARG A 117 7.99 -9.02 13.79
C ARG A 117 8.47 -10.34 14.38
N VAL A 118 9.78 -10.48 14.55
CA VAL A 118 10.40 -11.64 15.21
C VAL A 118 10.09 -11.62 16.71
N TYR A 119 10.28 -10.48 17.39
CA TYR A 119 10.00 -10.33 18.81
C TYR A 119 8.53 -10.64 19.16
N LEU A 120 7.59 -10.23 18.31
CA LEU A 120 6.17 -10.49 18.49
C LEU A 120 5.78 -11.95 18.17
N GLY A 121 6.72 -12.79 17.72
CA GLY A 121 6.53 -14.22 17.47
C GLY A 121 5.75 -14.53 16.18
N VAL A 122 5.47 -13.51 15.35
CA VAL A 122 4.57 -13.63 14.20
C VAL A 122 5.28 -13.91 12.88
N HIS A 123 6.61 -13.76 12.84
CA HIS A 123 7.44 -14.09 11.69
C HIS A 123 8.80 -14.64 12.13
N SER A 124 9.35 -15.56 11.33
CA SER A 124 10.75 -16.00 11.48
C SER A 124 11.70 -14.94 10.92
N VAL A 125 13.00 -15.07 11.24
CA VAL A 125 14.05 -14.24 10.63
C VAL A 125 14.05 -14.41 9.11
N GLY A 126 13.91 -15.64 8.60
CA GLY A 126 13.82 -15.92 7.16
C GLY A 126 12.66 -15.19 6.48
N GLN A 127 11.48 -15.19 7.11
CA GLN A 127 10.30 -14.46 6.60
C GLN A 127 10.50 -12.94 6.57
N VAL A 128 11.26 -12.39 7.53
CA VAL A 128 11.64 -10.97 7.54
C VAL A 128 12.64 -10.66 6.44
N LEU A 129 13.69 -11.47 6.29
CA LEU A 129 14.72 -11.30 5.25
C LEU A 129 14.12 -11.40 3.84
N ALA A 130 13.22 -12.34 3.60
CA ALA A 130 12.51 -12.43 2.34
C ALA A 130 11.64 -11.20 2.07
N GLY A 131 10.92 -10.70 3.10
CA GLY A 131 10.19 -9.45 3.01
C GLY A 131 11.09 -8.26 2.64
N TRP A 132 12.28 -8.17 3.24
CA TRP A 132 13.26 -7.14 2.88
C TRP A 132 13.79 -7.28 1.45
N GLY A 133 14.15 -8.50 1.03
CA GLY A 133 14.65 -8.76 -0.33
C GLY A 133 13.62 -8.42 -1.40
N ILE A 134 12.37 -8.82 -1.20
CA ILE A 134 11.26 -8.49 -2.11
C ILE A 134 11.00 -6.99 -2.11
N GLY A 135 10.92 -6.36 -0.93
CA GLY A 135 10.70 -4.92 -0.82
C GLY A 135 11.81 -4.11 -1.51
N LEU A 136 13.06 -4.54 -1.37
CA LEU A 136 14.21 -3.89 -2.01
C LEU A 136 14.15 -4.06 -3.53
N THR A 137 13.79 -5.24 -4.01
CA THR A 137 13.61 -5.52 -5.44
C THR A 137 12.52 -4.61 -6.03
N VAL A 138 11.36 -4.52 -5.37
CA VAL A 138 10.27 -3.62 -5.78
C VAL A 138 10.72 -2.17 -5.79
N LEU A 139 11.40 -1.71 -4.74
CA LEU A 139 11.87 -0.33 -4.63
C LEU A 139 12.88 0.01 -5.74
N VAL A 140 13.90 -0.82 -5.94
CA VAL A 140 14.94 -0.60 -6.96
C VAL A 140 14.33 -0.63 -8.36
N ALA A 141 13.47 -1.62 -8.65
CA ALA A 141 12.77 -1.70 -9.92
C ALA A 141 11.89 -0.47 -10.16
N ALA A 142 11.15 -0.02 -9.14
CA ALA A 142 10.33 1.17 -9.25
C ALA A 142 11.16 2.42 -9.55
N LEU A 143 12.25 2.67 -8.81
CA LEU A 143 13.11 3.84 -9.03
C LEU A 143 13.82 3.80 -10.39
N ALA A 144 14.19 2.61 -10.88
CA ALA A 144 14.82 2.44 -12.19
C ALA A 144 13.84 2.59 -13.35
N LEU A 145 12.62 2.06 -13.20
CA LEU A 145 11.61 2.05 -14.26
C LEU A 145 10.75 3.32 -14.29
N GLU A 146 10.57 4.03 -13.18
CA GLU A 146 9.79 5.27 -13.08
C GLU A 146 10.11 6.29 -14.20
N PRO A 147 11.39 6.64 -14.50
CA PRO A 147 11.71 7.61 -15.56
C PRO A 147 11.35 7.14 -16.97
N ILE A 148 11.03 5.85 -17.16
CA ILE A 148 10.60 5.27 -18.44
C ILE A 148 9.08 5.08 -18.43
N ALA A 149 8.56 4.43 -17.39
CA ALA A 149 7.17 4.02 -17.28
C ALA A 149 6.22 5.21 -17.13
N VAL A 150 6.56 6.23 -16.33
CA VAL A 150 5.68 7.39 -16.11
C VAL A 150 5.52 8.23 -17.38
N PRO A 151 6.58 8.63 -18.10
CA PRO A 151 6.42 9.33 -19.38
C PRO A 151 5.72 8.47 -20.44
N TRP A 152 6.05 7.17 -20.51
CA TRP A 152 5.37 6.24 -21.42
C TRP A 152 3.88 6.12 -21.10
N TRP A 153 3.49 6.14 -19.83
CA TRP A 153 2.09 6.13 -19.42
C TRP A 153 1.39 7.43 -19.84
N ALA A 154 2.01 8.57 -19.50
CA ALA A 154 1.45 9.91 -19.70
C ALA A 154 1.23 10.28 -21.18
N ARG A 155 1.96 9.68 -22.14
CA ARG A 155 1.76 9.93 -23.58
C ARG A 155 0.52 9.25 -24.17
N HIS A 156 -0.10 8.29 -23.48
CA HIS A 156 -1.29 7.60 -24.00
C HIS A 156 -2.57 8.37 -23.62
N HIS A 157 -3.62 8.23 -24.44
CA HIS A 157 -4.93 8.78 -24.11
C HIS A 157 -5.51 8.18 -22.82
N LEU A 158 -6.34 8.96 -22.11
CA LEU A 158 -6.96 8.54 -20.85
C LEU A 158 -7.67 7.18 -20.95
N ALA A 159 -8.40 6.91 -22.04
CA ALA A 159 -9.08 5.63 -22.24
C ALA A 159 -8.10 4.44 -22.22
N VAL A 160 -6.93 4.59 -22.85
CA VAL A 160 -5.87 3.58 -22.86
C VAL A 160 -5.29 3.41 -21.46
N GLN A 161 -5.04 4.50 -20.73
CA GLN A 161 -4.56 4.44 -19.35
C GLN A 161 -5.54 3.69 -18.43
N ILE A 162 -6.85 3.93 -18.56
CA ILE A 162 -7.88 3.22 -17.78
C ILE A 162 -7.91 1.74 -18.14
N VAL A 163 -7.87 1.38 -19.42
CA VAL A 163 -7.86 -0.02 -19.87
C VAL A 163 -6.60 -0.73 -19.37
N LEU A 164 -5.42 -0.12 -19.49
CA LEU A 164 -4.18 -0.68 -18.97
C LEU A 164 -4.22 -0.87 -17.45
N SER A 165 -4.78 0.10 -16.72
CA SER A 165 -4.96 0.01 -15.26
C SER A 165 -5.80 -1.21 -14.88
N LEU A 166 -6.89 -1.44 -15.61
CA LEU A 166 -7.78 -2.58 -15.39
C LEU A 166 -7.09 -3.90 -15.75
N VAL A 167 -6.44 -3.97 -16.92
CA VAL A 167 -5.74 -5.18 -17.38
C VAL A 167 -4.63 -5.57 -16.39
N ILE A 168 -3.78 -4.64 -15.98
CA ILE A 168 -2.70 -4.91 -15.00
C ILE A 168 -3.28 -5.47 -13.70
N SER A 169 -4.35 -4.85 -13.20
CA SER A 169 -4.97 -5.26 -11.94
C SER A 169 -5.66 -6.62 -12.04
N LEU A 170 -6.34 -6.91 -13.16
CA LEU A 170 -6.96 -8.20 -13.40
C LEU A 170 -5.93 -9.31 -13.65
N LEU A 171 -4.80 -9.02 -14.28
CA LEU A 171 -3.71 -9.99 -14.44
C LEU A 171 -3.10 -10.39 -13.09
N LEU A 172 -2.93 -9.43 -12.16
CA LEU A 172 -2.47 -9.73 -10.80
C LEU A 172 -3.51 -10.53 -10.01
N LEU A 173 -4.80 -10.20 -10.15
CA LEU A 173 -5.87 -10.98 -9.55
C LEU A 173 -5.95 -12.40 -10.13
N ALA A 174 -5.75 -12.56 -11.44
CA ALA A 174 -5.72 -13.86 -12.11
C ALA A 174 -4.51 -14.69 -11.65
N ALA A 175 -3.33 -14.07 -11.46
CA ALA A 175 -2.18 -14.73 -10.87
C ALA A 175 -2.47 -15.20 -9.43
N ALA A 176 -3.12 -14.35 -8.62
CA ALA A 176 -3.53 -14.72 -7.27
C ALA A 176 -4.57 -15.86 -7.28
N TRP A 177 -5.52 -15.84 -8.22
CA TRP A 177 -6.47 -16.93 -8.43
C TRP A 177 -5.76 -18.24 -8.78
N GLY A 178 -4.76 -18.22 -9.67
CA GLY A 178 -3.95 -19.38 -10.00
C GLY A 178 -3.17 -19.93 -8.80
N ALA A 179 -2.62 -19.05 -7.96
CA ALA A 179 -1.92 -19.45 -6.73
C ALA A 179 -2.88 -19.96 -5.64
N TRP A 180 -4.12 -19.47 -5.62
CA TRP A 180 -5.14 -19.89 -4.66
C TRP A 180 -5.83 -21.19 -5.05
N HIS A 181 -5.95 -21.51 -6.34
CA HIS A 181 -6.70 -22.68 -6.83
C HIS A 181 -6.31 -24.01 -6.14
N PRO A 182 -5.02 -24.32 -5.86
CA PRO A 182 -4.66 -25.52 -5.11
C PRO A 182 -5.09 -25.50 -3.62
N LEU A 183 -5.42 -24.32 -3.10
CA LEU A 183 -5.76 -24.06 -1.71
C LEU A 183 -7.28 -23.93 -1.48
N GLU A 184 -8.11 -24.08 -2.51
CA GLU A 184 -9.57 -23.94 -2.40
C GLU A 184 -10.17 -24.86 -1.32
N ASN A 185 -9.66 -26.10 -1.24
CA ASN A 185 -10.06 -27.08 -0.24
C ASN A 185 -9.04 -27.24 0.89
N TRP A 186 -8.25 -26.19 1.15
CA TRP A 186 -7.21 -26.21 2.17
C TRP A 186 -7.81 -26.49 3.56
N GLN A 187 -7.27 -27.50 4.23
CA GLN A 187 -7.58 -27.79 5.62
C GLN A 187 -6.40 -27.39 6.49
N TRP A 188 -6.67 -26.51 7.44
CA TRP A 188 -5.67 -26.08 8.41
C TRP A 188 -5.22 -27.27 9.25
N PRO A 189 -3.90 -27.55 9.33
CA PRO A 189 -3.39 -28.55 10.25
C PRO A 189 -3.87 -28.28 11.68
N GLN A 190 -4.35 -29.31 12.37
CA GLN A 190 -4.98 -29.17 13.69
C GLN A 190 -4.08 -28.42 14.70
N ALA A 191 -2.77 -28.72 14.69
CA ALA A 191 -1.80 -28.01 15.52
C ALA A 191 -1.75 -26.50 15.25
N TRP A 192 -1.84 -26.09 13.99
CA TRP A 192 -1.84 -24.67 13.61
C TRP A 192 -3.15 -24.01 14.00
N ALA A 193 -4.26 -24.71 13.76
CA ALA A 193 -5.60 -24.29 14.15
C ALA A 193 -5.70 -23.98 15.65
N ASP A 194 -5.19 -24.89 16.48
CA ASP A 194 -5.21 -24.73 17.95
C ASP A 194 -4.26 -23.61 18.41
N ALA A 195 -3.10 -23.47 17.77
CA ALA A 195 -2.17 -22.37 18.02
C ALA A 195 -2.77 -21.00 17.65
N ILE A 196 -3.49 -20.89 16.53
CA ILE A 196 -4.19 -19.66 16.14
C ILE A 196 -5.25 -19.29 17.18
N LYS A 197 -6.09 -20.25 17.59
CA LYS A 197 -7.15 -20.04 18.59
C LYS A 197 -6.60 -19.68 19.96
N SER A 198 -5.53 -20.34 20.41
CA SER A 198 -4.88 -20.03 21.70
C SER A 198 -4.24 -18.65 21.75
N ALA A 199 -3.83 -18.11 20.60
CA ALA A 199 -3.38 -16.72 20.47
C ALA A 199 -4.55 -15.70 20.41
N GLY A 200 -5.81 -16.17 20.42
CA GLY A 200 -7.02 -15.36 20.32
C GLY A 200 -7.45 -15.04 18.88
N GLY A 201 -6.94 -15.76 17.90
CA GLY A 201 -7.33 -15.63 16.49
C GLY A 201 -8.41 -16.62 16.09
N GLU A 202 -8.98 -16.40 14.91
CA GLU A 202 -9.94 -17.33 14.29
C GLU A 202 -9.37 -17.92 13.01
N ILE A 203 -9.89 -19.09 12.65
CA ILE A 203 -9.52 -19.78 11.42
C ILE A 203 -10.54 -19.39 10.38
N GLU A 204 -10.06 -18.71 9.34
CA GLU A 204 -10.89 -18.34 8.21
C GLU A 204 -10.51 -19.19 7.00
N PRO A 205 -11.48 -19.47 6.10
CA PRO A 205 -11.16 -20.00 4.78
C PRO A 205 -10.17 -19.08 4.08
N ILE A 206 -9.22 -19.67 3.36
CA ILE A 206 -8.34 -18.88 2.49
C ILE A 206 -9.22 -18.40 1.34
N THR A 207 -9.38 -17.08 1.19
CA THR A 207 -10.19 -16.48 0.12
C THR A 207 -9.34 -15.60 -0.78
N LEU A 208 -9.91 -15.24 -1.93
CA LEU A 208 -9.33 -14.25 -2.85
C LEU A 208 -9.79 -12.82 -2.53
N THR A 209 -10.56 -12.60 -1.46
CA THR A 209 -11.14 -11.29 -1.15
C THR A 209 -10.07 -10.23 -0.91
N ASP A 210 -8.98 -10.55 -0.21
CA ASP A 210 -7.87 -9.60 -0.01
C ASP A 210 -7.11 -9.29 -1.31
N SER A 211 -6.92 -10.29 -2.17
CA SER A 211 -6.35 -10.11 -3.51
C SER A 211 -7.24 -9.23 -4.37
N ALA A 212 -8.57 -9.42 -4.30
CA ALA A 212 -9.55 -8.64 -5.03
C ALA A 212 -9.59 -7.18 -4.54
N ARG A 213 -9.58 -6.95 -3.21
CA ARG A 213 -9.45 -5.60 -2.64
C ARG A 213 -8.17 -4.93 -3.12
N ALA A 214 -7.03 -5.57 -2.97
CA ALA A 214 -5.76 -4.98 -3.37
C ALA A 214 -5.72 -4.67 -4.90
N SER A 215 -6.32 -5.54 -5.72
CA SER A 215 -6.41 -5.36 -7.18
C SER A 215 -7.34 -4.21 -7.55
N GLY A 216 -8.51 -4.14 -6.91
CA GLY A 216 -9.44 -3.03 -7.06
C GLY A 216 -8.80 -1.71 -6.65
N GLY A 217 -8.10 -1.69 -5.51
CA GLY A 217 -7.35 -0.53 -5.03
C GLY A 217 -6.28 -0.05 -6.01
N LEU A 218 -5.51 -0.96 -6.60
CA LEU A 218 -4.52 -0.62 -7.64
C LEU A 218 -5.20 -0.04 -8.88
N PHE A 219 -6.25 -0.70 -9.39
CA PHE A 219 -7.01 -0.21 -10.54
C PHE A 219 -7.55 1.20 -10.30
N GLY A 220 -8.26 1.40 -9.18
CA GLY A 220 -8.86 2.69 -8.83
C GLY A 220 -7.81 3.78 -8.62
N ALA A 221 -6.66 3.46 -8.02
CA ALA A 221 -5.57 4.40 -7.85
C ALA A 221 -4.96 4.81 -9.20
N LEU A 222 -4.62 3.86 -10.07
CA LEU A 222 -4.03 4.15 -11.39
C LEU A 222 -5.03 4.91 -12.28
N ALA A 223 -6.28 4.46 -12.35
CA ALA A 223 -7.33 5.12 -13.12
C ALA A 223 -7.62 6.53 -12.60
N GLY A 224 -7.70 6.71 -11.28
CA GLY A 224 -7.96 8.02 -10.70
C GLY A 224 -6.79 8.98 -10.81
N LEU A 225 -5.54 8.51 -10.67
CA LEU A 225 -4.37 9.33 -10.96
C LEU A 225 -4.30 9.73 -12.44
N SER A 226 -4.71 8.84 -13.34
CA SER A 226 -4.81 9.13 -14.79
C SER A 226 -5.87 10.21 -15.07
N VAL A 227 -7.04 10.10 -14.45
CA VAL A 227 -8.10 11.12 -14.54
C VAL A 227 -7.64 12.45 -13.94
N LEU A 228 -6.95 12.43 -12.80
CA LEU A 228 -6.42 13.63 -12.16
C LEU A 228 -5.35 14.30 -13.04
N ALA A 229 -4.46 13.52 -13.64
CA ALA A 229 -3.43 14.03 -14.54
C ALA A 229 -4.03 14.70 -15.78
N GLU A 230 -4.99 14.04 -16.44
CA GLU A 230 -5.71 14.57 -17.61
C GLU A 230 -6.44 15.90 -17.29
N ARG A 231 -7.08 15.97 -16.11
CA ARG A 231 -7.80 17.16 -15.67
C ARG A 231 -6.89 18.27 -15.15
N GLY A 232 -5.62 17.97 -14.90
CA GLY A 232 -4.69 18.85 -14.20
C GLY A 232 -4.77 18.67 -12.69
N TRP A 233 -3.59 18.55 -12.07
CA TRP A 233 -3.44 18.40 -10.63
C TRP A 233 -3.98 19.61 -9.88
N PHE A 234 -4.47 19.38 -8.66
CA PHE A 234 -4.81 20.45 -7.73
C PHE A 234 -3.55 21.01 -7.07
N ASP A 235 -3.59 22.30 -6.70
CA ASP A 235 -2.56 22.92 -5.89
C ASP A 235 -2.69 22.45 -4.43
N PRO A 236 -1.69 21.71 -3.89
CA PRO A 236 -1.72 21.27 -2.50
C PRO A 236 -1.53 22.42 -1.50
N GLY A 237 -1.05 23.60 -1.95
CA GLY A 237 -0.81 24.79 -1.16
C GLY A 237 -2.06 25.52 -0.70
N GLY A 238 -1.88 26.77 -0.28
CA GLY A 238 -2.92 27.64 0.24
C GLY A 238 -2.99 27.72 1.76
N ARG A 239 -4.02 28.42 2.26
CA ARG A 239 -4.21 28.69 3.70
C ARG A 239 -4.29 27.38 4.51
N PRO A 240 -3.64 27.27 5.68
CA PRO A 240 -3.60 26.02 6.47
C PRO A 240 -4.98 25.42 6.75
N TRP A 241 -5.98 26.24 7.09
CA TRP A 241 -7.33 25.74 7.35
C TRP A 241 -7.98 25.09 6.12
N ARG A 242 -7.70 25.58 4.89
CA ARG A 242 -8.22 24.98 3.66
C ARG A 242 -7.61 23.61 3.42
N ARG A 243 -6.32 23.45 3.72
CA ARG A 243 -5.61 22.16 3.63
C ARG A 243 -6.18 21.15 4.61
N ILE A 244 -6.44 21.58 5.85
CA ILE A 244 -7.05 20.73 6.89
C ILE A 244 -8.50 20.35 6.53
N ALA A 245 -9.29 21.30 6.01
CA ALA A 245 -10.69 21.07 5.63
C ALA A 245 -10.87 20.03 4.51
N ARG A 246 -9.82 19.74 3.72
CA ARG A 246 -9.85 18.68 2.70
C ARG A 246 -10.03 17.29 3.32
N VAL A 247 -9.47 17.05 4.51
CA VAL A 247 -9.51 15.74 5.18
C VAL A 247 -10.95 15.30 5.47
N PRO A 248 -11.79 16.05 6.23
CA PRO A 248 -13.16 15.62 6.49
C PRO A 248 -14.01 15.54 5.22
N VAL A 249 -13.79 16.43 4.23
CA VAL A 249 -14.50 16.37 2.93
C VAL A 249 -14.17 15.09 2.17
N GLY A 250 -12.89 14.75 2.07
CA GLY A 250 -12.45 13.53 1.39
C GLY A 250 -12.91 12.28 2.12
N LEU A 251 -12.82 12.27 3.46
CA LEU A 251 -13.30 11.15 4.29
C LEU A 251 -14.80 10.96 4.21
N ALA A 252 -15.60 12.02 4.11
CA ALA A 252 -17.05 11.91 4.00
C ALA A 252 -17.47 11.12 2.74
N GLY A 253 -16.89 11.42 1.58
CA GLY A 253 -17.19 10.66 0.37
C GLY A 253 -16.63 9.24 0.39
N ALA A 254 -15.46 9.03 1.02
CA ALA A 254 -14.91 7.69 1.22
C ALA A 254 -15.82 6.83 2.11
N ALA A 255 -16.38 7.42 3.18
CA ALA A 255 -17.31 6.75 4.07
C ALA A 255 -18.59 6.31 3.35
N VAL A 256 -19.14 7.17 2.47
CA VAL A 256 -20.31 6.82 1.64
C VAL A 256 -20.04 5.61 0.75
N ILE A 257 -18.85 5.53 0.15
CA ILE A 257 -18.46 4.38 -0.69
C ILE A 257 -18.22 3.13 0.17
N TYR A 258 -17.59 3.29 1.33
CA TYR A 258 -17.25 2.19 2.23
C TYR A 258 -18.49 1.47 2.80
N VAL A 259 -19.65 2.14 2.89
CA VAL A 259 -20.93 1.51 3.28
C VAL A 259 -21.28 0.32 2.36
N PHE A 260 -20.79 0.32 1.12
CA PHE A 260 -21.01 -0.78 0.19
C PHE A 260 -19.97 -1.89 0.27
N ASP A 261 -18.98 -1.83 1.18
CA ASP A 261 -17.99 -2.90 1.36
C ASP A 261 -18.67 -4.21 1.75
N GLY A 262 -18.06 -5.31 1.34
CA GLY A 262 -18.59 -6.64 1.61
C GLY A 262 -17.57 -7.74 1.34
N THR A 263 -18.00 -8.97 1.56
CA THR A 263 -17.12 -10.15 1.51
C THR A 263 -17.05 -10.80 0.13
N GLY A 264 -17.99 -10.48 -0.78
CA GLY A 264 -18.03 -11.02 -2.13
C GLY A 264 -16.88 -10.50 -3.00
N LEU A 265 -16.28 -11.38 -3.82
CA LEU A 265 -15.09 -11.06 -4.61
C LEU A 265 -15.26 -9.82 -5.50
N ILE A 266 -16.34 -9.77 -6.28
CA ILE A 266 -16.63 -8.67 -7.21
C ILE A 266 -16.93 -7.39 -6.44
N GLN A 267 -17.68 -7.49 -5.34
CA GLN A 267 -18.02 -6.36 -4.48
C GLN A 267 -16.75 -5.77 -3.86
N ALA A 268 -15.89 -6.60 -3.29
CA ALA A 268 -14.63 -6.20 -2.68
C ALA A 268 -13.69 -5.51 -3.68
N PHE A 269 -13.60 -6.02 -4.92
CA PHE A 269 -12.88 -5.36 -6.00
C PHE A 269 -13.50 -4.00 -6.34
N ALA A 270 -14.81 -3.96 -6.60
CA ALA A 270 -15.50 -2.76 -7.07
C ALA A 270 -15.49 -1.63 -6.03
N VAL A 271 -15.73 -1.94 -4.76
CA VAL A 271 -15.72 -0.97 -3.66
C VAL A 271 -14.31 -0.42 -3.46
N GLN A 272 -13.28 -1.28 -3.44
CA GLN A 272 -11.91 -0.81 -3.25
C GLN A 272 -11.41 0.01 -4.45
N ALA A 273 -11.85 -0.33 -5.66
CA ALA A 273 -11.63 0.50 -6.85
C ALA A 273 -12.31 1.86 -6.75
N ALA A 274 -13.58 1.90 -6.34
CA ALA A 274 -14.31 3.14 -6.15
C ALA A 274 -13.67 4.02 -5.05
N LEU A 275 -13.23 3.42 -3.94
CA LEU A 275 -12.52 4.12 -2.86
C LEU A 275 -11.21 4.74 -3.35
N ALA A 276 -10.37 3.96 -4.04
CA ALA A 276 -9.10 4.48 -4.54
C ALA A 276 -9.30 5.54 -5.64
N LEU A 277 -10.30 5.37 -6.51
CA LEU A 277 -10.70 6.36 -7.53
C LEU A 277 -11.21 7.65 -6.87
N TRP A 278 -12.02 7.53 -5.81
CA TRP A 278 -12.46 8.67 -5.03
C TRP A 278 -11.30 9.40 -4.37
N VAL A 279 -10.41 8.69 -3.68
CA VAL A 279 -9.25 9.30 -3.00
C VAL A 279 -8.36 10.05 -3.98
N THR A 280 -8.12 9.48 -5.17
CA THR A 280 -7.16 10.01 -6.15
C THR A 280 -7.76 11.00 -7.15
N ALA A 281 -9.06 10.97 -7.44
CA ALA A 281 -9.72 11.88 -8.39
C ALA A 281 -10.97 12.58 -7.84
N GLY A 282 -11.86 11.85 -7.17
CA GLY A 282 -13.14 12.39 -6.68
C GLY A 282 -13.00 13.45 -5.57
N ALA A 283 -12.18 13.17 -4.57
CA ALA A 283 -11.88 14.09 -3.47
C ALA A 283 -11.12 15.34 -3.97
N PRO A 284 -10.05 15.23 -4.78
CA PRO A 284 -9.43 16.39 -5.43
C PRO A 284 -10.41 17.29 -6.20
N GLU A 285 -11.32 16.70 -6.98
CA GLU A 285 -12.35 17.45 -7.71
C GLU A 285 -13.30 18.19 -6.76
N SER A 286 -13.72 17.53 -5.67
CA SER A 286 -14.52 18.15 -4.61
C SER A 286 -13.80 19.32 -3.95
N PHE A 287 -12.48 19.22 -3.71
CA PHE A 287 -11.69 20.31 -3.13
C PHE A 287 -11.66 21.54 -4.04
N VAL A 288 -11.55 21.33 -5.35
CA VAL A 288 -11.58 22.44 -6.32
C VAL A 288 -12.96 23.09 -6.36
N ARG A 289 -14.04 22.29 -6.43
CA ARG A 289 -15.43 22.80 -6.46
C ARG A 289 -15.81 23.58 -5.20
N LEU A 290 -15.33 23.12 -4.04
CA LEU A 290 -15.55 23.77 -2.74
C LEU A 290 -14.55 24.90 -2.46
N ARG A 291 -13.68 25.27 -3.42
CA ARG A 291 -12.66 26.33 -3.30
C ARG A 291 -11.67 26.08 -2.15
N LEU A 292 -11.46 24.82 -1.78
CA LEU A 292 -10.45 24.36 -0.83
C LEU A 292 -9.08 24.17 -1.51
N ALA A 293 -9.06 23.96 -2.82
CA ALA A 293 -7.87 23.95 -3.67
C ALA A 293 -8.16 24.70 -4.97
N THR A 294 -7.11 25.19 -5.62
CA THR A 294 -7.17 25.66 -7.02
C THR A 294 -6.64 24.55 -7.91
N ARG A 295 -6.96 24.58 -9.21
CA ARG A 295 -6.20 23.78 -10.17
C ARG A 295 -4.88 24.47 -10.41
N ALA A 296 -3.78 23.72 -10.37
CA ALA A 296 -2.51 24.26 -10.82
C ALA A 296 -2.67 24.62 -12.30
N THR A 297 -2.59 25.91 -12.63
CA THR A 297 -2.38 26.32 -14.02
C THR A 297 -1.12 25.59 -14.48
N PRO A 298 -1.09 24.95 -15.66
CA PRO A 298 0.15 24.35 -16.15
C PRO A 298 1.19 25.46 -16.14
N ALA A 299 2.18 25.35 -15.25
CA ALA A 299 3.35 26.18 -15.38
C ALA A 299 3.92 25.86 -16.77
N VAL A 300 4.20 26.89 -17.56
CA VAL A 300 4.98 26.73 -18.79
C VAL A 300 6.41 26.40 -18.34
N THR A 301 6.63 25.19 -17.83
CA THR A 301 7.95 24.72 -17.43
C THR A 301 8.67 24.21 -18.66
N ARG A 302 9.88 24.71 -18.89
CA ARG A 302 10.75 24.18 -19.93
C ARG A 302 11.26 22.81 -19.48
N PRO A 303 11.50 21.85 -20.40
CA PRO A 303 12.07 20.55 -20.02
C PRO A 303 13.40 20.74 -19.27
N GLY A 304 13.43 20.44 -17.96
CA GLY A 304 14.66 20.50 -17.14
C GLY A 304 14.49 21.03 -15.71
N GLU A 305 13.45 21.80 -15.41
CA GLU A 305 13.34 22.57 -14.15
C GLU A 305 12.92 21.73 -12.92
N ASP A 306 12.24 20.59 -13.11
CA ASP A 306 11.76 19.74 -11.98
C ASP A 306 12.88 19.09 -11.15
N ARG A 307 14.15 19.12 -11.60
CA ARG A 307 15.28 18.51 -10.88
C ARG A 307 15.97 19.44 -9.88
N GLU A 308 15.70 20.74 -9.89
CA GLU A 308 16.42 21.70 -9.03
C GLU A 308 15.72 21.97 -7.69
N GLU A 309 14.39 21.99 -7.63
CA GLU A 309 13.67 22.40 -6.41
C GLU A 309 13.71 21.38 -5.26
N LEU A 310 14.10 20.13 -5.53
CA LEU A 310 14.23 19.06 -4.51
C LEU A 310 15.69 18.78 -4.10
N ARG A 311 16.65 19.60 -4.56
CA ARG A 311 18.09 19.40 -4.29
C ARG A 311 18.66 20.22 -3.11
N GLN A 312 17.82 20.86 -2.30
CA GLN A 312 18.24 21.57 -1.07
C GLN A 312 17.78 20.81 0.19
#